data_AF-A0A2V6FDX0-F1
#
_entry.id   AF-A0A2V6FDX0-F1
#
_cell.length_a   1.000
_cell.length_b   1.000
_cell.length_c   1.000
_cell.angle_alpha   90.00
_cell.angle_beta   90.00
_cell.angle_gamma   90.00
#
_symmetry.space_group_name_H-M   'P 1'
#
loop_
_entity.id
_entity.type
_entity.pdbx_description
1 polymer ?
#
loop_
_entity_poly.entity_id
_entity_poly.type
_entity_poly.pdbx_seq_one_letter_code
_entity_poly.pdbx_strand_id
1 'polypeptide(L)'
;MGFFGELKRRNVYKVAVAYAVVGWLVMQVASTVVPALHLPDTITSAVVVLTLLGFPIALILAWAFELTPEGIKRAGDVDRSARDASTNRIWVYVAVIGAALSVGLFFVGRYTAGNTTPGHYASPARTEATTASAQKSIAVLPLLNESGDPKDEYFSDGLSEELIAALAQIRELKVIGRSSSFRFKERKEEPKTIGEKLGVGTLLEGTVRKQGDRVRIVAELINAADGIELWTRTFDRELKDIFAVQQEIAAAVASSLKATLLGADQRSSANPATKDTEAHDAYLLGHYYFHRRNLEDYRKAV
;
A
#
# COMPACT_ATOMS: atom_id res chain seq x y z
N MET A 1 26.02 -34.78 26.34
CA MET A 1 27.08 -33.86 25.84
C MET A 1 26.39 -32.82 24.97
N GLY A 2 26.49 -31.54 25.31
CA GLY A 2 25.57 -30.51 24.81
C GLY A 2 25.88 -29.99 23.41
N PHE A 3 24.83 -29.57 22.69
CA PHE A 3 24.86 -28.90 21.38
C PHE A 3 25.94 -27.81 21.23
N PHE A 4 26.20 -27.06 22.32
CA PHE A 4 27.25 -26.04 22.39
C PHE A 4 28.68 -26.59 22.25
N GLY A 5 28.93 -27.84 22.64
CA GLY A 5 30.22 -28.52 22.47
C GLY A 5 30.48 -28.90 21.01
N GLU A 6 29.45 -29.33 20.28
CA GLU A 6 29.50 -29.67 18.86
C GLU A 6 29.79 -28.42 17.98
N LEU A 7 29.16 -27.29 18.30
CA LEU A 7 29.37 -26.00 17.62
C LEU A 7 30.81 -25.49 17.76
N LYS A 8 31.42 -25.69 18.94
CA LYS A 8 32.80 -25.28 19.21
C LYS A 8 33.82 -26.17 18.49
N ARG A 9 33.53 -27.47 18.34
CA ARG A 9 34.39 -28.45 17.67
C ARG A 9 34.49 -28.24 16.15
N ARG A 10 33.42 -27.75 15.51
CA ARG A 10 33.32 -27.58 14.04
C ARG A 10 33.66 -26.18 13.52
N ASN A 11 34.27 -25.30 14.32
CA ASN A 11 34.58 -23.91 13.95
C ASN A 11 33.39 -23.04 13.49
N VAL A 12 32.14 -23.49 13.69
CA VAL A 12 30.92 -22.79 13.22
C VAL A 12 30.80 -21.38 13.81
N TYR A 13 31.35 -21.17 15.01
CA TYR A 13 31.42 -19.85 15.65
C TYR A 13 32.20 -18.81 14.81
N LYS A 14 33.23 -19.21 14.06
CA LYS A 14 33.99 -18.30 13.20
C LYS A 14 33.14 -17.80 12.04
N VAL A 15 32.30 -18.68 11.48
CA VAL A 15 31.34 -18.33 10.42
C VAL A 15 30.25 -17.42 10.97
N ALA A 16 29.75 -17.69 12.17
CA ALA A 16 28.77 -16.82 12.83
C ALA A 16 29.32 -15.40 13.05
N VAL A 17 30.57 -15.28 13.53
CA VAL A 17 31.24 -13.99 13.73
C VAL A 17 31.50 -13.27 12.40
N ALA A 18 32.01 -13.97 11.39
CA ALA A 18 32.23 -13.40 10.06
C ALA A 18 30.93 -12.91 9.42
N TYR A 19 29.84 -13.69 9.54
CA TYR A 19 28.52 -13.30 9.05
C TYR A 19 27.98 -12.08 9.78
N ALA A 20 28.15 -11.99 11.11
CA ALA A 20 27.73 -10.82 11.88
C ALA A 20 28.47 -9.55 11.42
N VAL A 21 29.78 -9.63 11.19
CA VAL A 21 30.58 -8.48 10.71
C VAL A 21 30.18 -8.05 9.31
N VAL A 22 30.03 -9.00 8.38
CA VAL A 22 29.62 -8.69 7.00
C VAL A 22 28.18 -8.20 6.93
N GLY A 23 27.26 -8.84 7.67
CA GLY A 23 25.87 -8.43 7.75
C GLY A 23 25.72 -7.03 8.33
N TRP A 24 26.47 -6.70 9.38
CA TRP A 24 26.52 -5.35 9.93
C TRP A 24 27.03 -4.33 8.90
N LEU A 25 28.10 -4.66 8.16
CA LEU A 25 28.64 -3.78 7.12
C LEU A 25 27.62 -3.53 5.99
N VAL A 26 26.93 -4.58 5.54
CA VAL A 26 25.88 -4.49 4.52
C VAL A 26 24.73 -3.59 5.01
N MET A 27 24.32 -3.74 6.26
CA MET A 27 23.30 -2.87 6.87
C MET A 27 23.76 -1.40 6.91
N GLN A 28 25.00 -1.14 7.27
CA GLN A 28 25.57 0.22 7.34
C GLN A 28 25.64 0.91 5.97
N VAL A 29 26.03 0.16 4.94
CA VAL A 29 26.05 0.67 3.55
C VAL A 29 24.63 0.94 3.08
N ALA A 30 23.70 0.01 3.32
CA ALA A 30 22.30 0.17 2.92
C ALA A 30 21.64 1.38 3.60
N SER A 31 21.86 1.59 4.91
CA SER A 31 21.32 2.75 5.63
C SER A 31 21.88 4.08 5.14
N THR A 32 23.03 4.07 4.46
CA THR A 32 23.67 5.28 3.92
C THR A 32 23.24 5.54 2.47
N VAL A 33 23.28 4.50 1.64
CA VAL A 33 23.07 4.59 0.19
C VAL A 33 21.60 4.65 -0.19
N VAL A 34 20.73 3.88 0.48
CA VAL A 34 19.30 3.80 0.12
C VAL A 34 18.60 5.16 0.29
N PRO A 35 18.77 5.89 1.42
CA PRO A 35 18.23 7.23 1.55
C PRO A 35 18.89 8.24 0.60
N ALA A 36 20.21 8.13 0.37
CA ALA A 36 20.93 9.01 -0.54
C ALA A 36 20.43 8.92 -2.00
N LEU A 37 19.93 7.74 -2.40
CA LEU A 37 19.35 7.49 -3.72
C LEU A 37 17.83 7.72 -3.77
N HIS A 38 17.21 8.24 -2.70
CA HIS A 38 15.76 8.45 -2.60
C HIS A 38 14.93 7.19 -2.89
N LEU A 39 15.46 6.03 -2.51
CA LEU A 39 14.79 4.75 -2.71
C LEU A 39 13.76 4.49 -1.59
N PRO A 40 12.67 3.73 -1.86
CA PRO A 40 11.64 3.43 -0.85
C PRO A 40 12.18 2.68 0.37
N ASP A 41 11.64 2.96 1.56
CA ASP A 41 12.03 2.33 2.84
C ASP A 41 11.89 0.80 2.86
N THR A 42 11.00 0.26 2.00
CA THR A 42 10.84 -1.18 1.81
C THR A 42 12.14 -1.87 1.38
N ILE A 43 13.05 -1.16 0.71
CA ILE A 43 14.35 -1.69 0.29
C ILE A 43 15.28 -1.85 1.50
N THR A 44 15.34 -0.86 2.39
CA THR A 44 16.09 -0.96 3.65
C THR A 44 15.58 -2.13 4.50
N SER A 45 14.26 -2.24 4.66
CA SER A 45 13.65 -3.37 5.39
C SER A 45 13.95 -4.71 4.72
N ALA A 46 13.93 -4.80 3.38
CA ALA A 46 14.27 -6.03 2.67
C ALA A 46 15.72 -6.46 2.89
N VAL A 47 16.68 -5.51 2.90
CA VAL A 47 18.09 -5.81 3.18
C VAL A 47 18.27 -6.38 4.58
N VAL A 48 17.58 -5.80 5.58
CA VAL A 48 17.62 -6.30 6.96
C VAL A 48 17.04 -7.72 7.05
N VAL A 49 15.87 -7.95 6.46
CA VAL A 49 15.20 -9.27 6.46
C VAL A 49 16.06 -10.33 5.77
N LEU A 50 16.65 -10.02 4.61
CA LEU A 50 17.54 -10.94 3.89
C LEU A 50 18.80 -11.28 4.69
N THR A 51 19.38 -10.30 5.38
CA THR A 51 20.55 -10.52 6.23
C THR A 51 20.21 -11.39 7.44
N LEU A 52 19.03 -11.20 8.05
CA LEU A 52 18.58 -12.04 9.16
C LEU A 52 18.23 -13.47 8.71
N LEU A 53 17.60 -13.63 7.54
CA LEU A 53 17.24 -14.94 6.99
C LEU A 53 18.45 -15.71 6.47
N GLY A 54 19.48 -15.03 5.96
CA GLY A 54 20.70 -15.68 5.51
C GLY A 54 21.56 -16.24 6.64
N PHE A 55 21.44 -15.71 7.86
CA PHE A 55 22.18 -16.19 9.03
C PHE A 55 21.91 -17.67 9.39
N PRO A 56 20.66 -18.13 9.59
CA PRO A 56 20.39 -19.54 9.88
C PRO A 56 20.79 -20.46 8.72
N ILE A 57 20.66 -20.01 7.47
CA ILE A 57 21.11 -20.76 6.29
C ILE A 57 22.63 -20.91 6.31
N ALA A 58 23.38 -19.84 6.60
CA ALA A 58 24.83 -19.87 6.72
C ALA A 58 25.30 -20.81 7.84
N LEU A 59 24.59 -20.84 8.98
CA LEU A 59 24.88 -21.78 10.06
C LEU A 59 24.60 -23.24 9.68
N ILE A 60 23.49 -23.50 8.97
CA ILE A 60 23.14 -24.84 8.49
C ILE A 60 24.18 -25.33 7.48
N LEU A 61 24.61 -24.49 6.54
CA LEU A 61 25.65 -24.84 5.57
C LEU A 61 27.00 -25.08 6.23
N ALA A 62 27.38 -24.24 7.21
CA ALA A 62 28.59 -24.43 8.01
C ALA A 62 28.55 -25.70 8.87
N TRP A 63 27.35 -26.18 9.22
CA TRP A 63 27.16 -27.41 9.97
C TRP A 63 27.10 -28.66 9.07
N ALA A 64 26.47 -28.54 7.89
CA ALA A 64 26.22 -29.63 6.94
C ALA A 64 27.45 -30.02 6.11
N PHE A 65 28.33 -29.06 5.77
CA PHE A 65 29.57 -29.34 5.06
C PHE A 65 30.75 -29.39 6.05
N GLU A 66 31.15 -30.61 6.43
CA GLU A 66 32.43 -30.80 7.13
C GLU A 66 33.58 -30.58 6.15
N LEU A 67 34.43 -29.58 6.41
CA LEU A 67 35.72 -29.38 5.74
C LEU A 67 36.58 -30.65 5.92
N THR A 68 36.65 -31.49 4.88
CA THR A 68 37.70 -32.51 4.74
C THR A 68 38.58 -32.10 3.55
N PRO A 69 39.89 -31.84 3.73
CA PRO A 69 40.74 -31.30 2.66
C PRO A 69 41.13 -32.29 1.56
N GLU A 70 40.74 -33.56 1.65
CA GLU A 70 41.37 -34.60 0.85
C GLU A 70 40.33 -35.47 0.14
N GLY A 71 40.18 -35.24 -1.17
CA GLY A 71 39.59 -36.21 -2.07
C GLY A 71 40.35 -37.55 -2.01
N ILE A 72 39.64 -38.64 -2.30
CA ILE A 72 40.08 -40.04 -2.18
C ILE A 72 41.51 -40.25 -2.72
N LYS A 73 42.47 -40.67 -1.86
CA LYS A 73 43.60 -41.54 -2.22
C LYS A 73 44.33 -42.17 -1.01
N ARG A 74 44.92 -43.34 -1.29
CA ARG A 74 45.45 -44.36 -0.38
C ARG A 74 46.87 -44.02 0.14
N ALA A 75 47.18 -44.58 1.33
CA ALA A 75 48.39 -44.44 2.15
C ALA A 75 49.75 -44.21 1.44
N GLY A 76 50.56 -43.32 2.01
CA GLY A 76 52.00 -43.23 1.74
C GLY A 76 52.59 -41.82 1.90
N ASP A 77 53.02 -41.52 3.12
CA ASP A 77 54.18 -40.72 3.55
C ASP A 77 54.65 -39.41 2.84
N VAL A 78 54.83 -38.40 3.73
CA VAL A 78 55.88 -37.34 3.76
C VAL A 78 55.73 -36.27 2.66
N ASP A 79 55.49 -34.98 2.96
CA ASP A 79 56.40 -34.11 3.69
C ASP A 79 55.73 -32.77 4.03
N ARG A 80 56.17 -32.16 5.13
CA ARG A 80 55.76 -30.80 5.50
C ARG A 80 56.44 -29.82 4.55
N SER A 81 55.70 -28.79 4.15
CA SER A 81 56.17 -27.51 3.57
C SER A 81 56.09 -27.39 2.04
N ALA A 82 54.91 -27.01 1.54
CA ALA A 82 54.81 -26.03 0.45
C ALA A 82 53.37 -25.52 0.29
N ARG A 83 53.20 -24.21 0.58
CA ARG A 83 52.11 -23.33 0.09
C ARG A 83 50.71 -23.49 0.67
N ASP A 84 50.54 -23.07 1.93
CA ASP A 84 49.24 -22.57 2.42
C ASP A 84 49.29 -21.04 2.55
N ALA A 85 49.11 -20.32 1.44
CA ALA A 85 49.01 -18.84 1.47
C ALA A 85 48.07 -18.22 0.43
N SER A 86 47.32 -18.99 -0.37
CA SER A 86 46.36 -18.39 -1.33
C SER A 86 44.93 -18.94 -1.26
N THR A 87 44.71 -20.04 -0.56
CA THR A 87 43.39 -20.71 -0.51
C THR A 87 42.38 -20.02 0.43
N ASN A 88 42.82 -19.05 1.26
CA ASN A 88 41.97 -18.41 2.26
C ASN A 88 41.08 -17.27 1.72
N ARG A 89 41.29 -16.81 0.47
CA ARG A 89 40.44 -15.79 -0.16
C ARG A 89 39.34 -16.38 -1.05
N ILE A 90 39.50 -17.60 -1.55
CA ILE A 90 38.56 -18.24 -2.48
C ILE A 90 37.19 -18.46 -1.81
N TRP A 91 37.18 -18.83 -0.52
CA TRP A 91 35.95 -19.04 0.27
C TRP A 91 35.15 -17.76 0.52
N VAL A 92 35.81 -16.61 0.61
CA VAL A 92 35.15 -15.30 0.71
C VAL A 92 34.43 -14.97 -0.59
N TYR A 93 35.05 -15.26 -1.75
CA TYR A 93 34.40 -15.06 -3.04
C TYR A 93 33.21 -16.01 -3.26
N VAL A 94 33.28 -17.26 -2.83
CA VAL A 94 32.14 -18.20 -2.94
C VAL A 94 30.97 -17.76 -2.05
N ALA A 95 31.23 -17.28 -0.84
CA ALA A 95 30.20 -16.75 0.05
C ALA A 95 29.58 -15.43 -0.49
N VAL A 96 30.39 -14.54 -1.04
CA VAL A 96 29.94 -13.28 -1.65
C VAL A 96 29.16 -13.54 -2.94
N ILE A 97 29.58 -14.48 -3.78
CA ILE A 97 28.87 -14.88 -5.01
C ILE A 97 27.54 -15.58 -4.67
N GLY A 98 27.51 -16.42 -3.63
CA GLY A 98 26.27 -17.04 -3.14
C GLY A 98 25.28 -16.02 -2.58
N ALA A 99 25.77 -15.01 -1.86
CA ALA A 99 24.94 -13.89 -1.39
C ALA A 99 24.43 -13.03 -2.56
N ALA A 100 25.29 -12.72 -3.54
CA ALA A 100 24.90 -11.97 -4.74
C ALA A 100 23.88 -12.72 -5.62
N LEU A 101 24.04 -14.05 -5.78
CA LEU A 101 23.07 -14.91 -6.46
C LEU A 101 21.75 -14.99 -5.71
N SER A 102 21.77 -15.01 -4.37
CA SER A 102 20.55 -15.03 -3.55
C SER A 102 19.77 -13.71 -3.66
N VAL A 103 20.48 -12.57 -3.68
CA VAL A 103 19.88 -11.25 -3.94
C VAL A 103 19.35 -11.16 -5.38
N GLY A 104 20.09 -11.69 -6.36
CA GLY A 104 19.67 -11.76 -7.75
C GLY A 104 18.40 -12.61 -7.95
N LEU A 105 18.34 -13.80 -7.37
CA LEU A 105 17.15 -14.68 -7.40
C LEU A 105 15.96 -14.09 -6.64
N PHE A 106 16.19 -13.35 -5.55
CA PHE A 106 15.15 -12.64 -4.82
C PHE A 106 14.54 -11.49 -5.65
N PHE A 107 15.37 -10.75 -6.39
CA PHE A 107 14.88 -9.71 -7.31
C PHE A 107 14.27 -10.27 -8.59
N VAL A 108 14.85 -11.32 -9.19
CA VAL A 108 14.25 -12.03 -10.32
C VAL A 108 12.90 -12.62 -9.93
N GLY A 109 12.78 -13.25 -8.74
CA GLY A 109 11.50 -13.74 -8.21
C GLY A 109 10.47 -12.62 -7.99
N ARG A 110 10.89 -11.39 -7.71
CA ARG A 110 9.99 -10.23 -7.56
C ARG A 110 9.62 -9.57 -8.90
N TYR A 111 10.48 -9.67 -9.92
CA TYR A 111 10.21 -9.17 -11.27
C TYR A 111 9.52 -10.21 -12.18
N THR A 112 9.67 -11.52 -11.91
CA THR A 112 8.90 -12.60 -12.55
C THR A 112 7.62 -12.96 -11.80
N ALA A 113 7.44 -12.46 -10.58
CA ALA A 113 6.13 -12.38 -9.91
C ALA A 113 5.32 -11.16 -10.38
N GLY A 114 5.63 -10.64 -11.57
CA GLY A 114 4.71 -9.81 -12.35
C GLY A 114 3.58 -10.69 -12.90
N ASN A 115 2.40 -10.52 -12.32
CA ASN A 115 1.11 -10.71 -12.95
C ASN A 115 0.89 -12.07 -13.64
N THR A 116 0.81 -13.14 -12.86
CA THR A 116 -0.04 -14.26 -13.29
C THR A 116 -1.49 -13.83 -13.09
N THR A 117 -2.03 -13.11 -14.07
CA THR A 117 -3.46 -13.19 -14.36
C THR A 117 -3.71 -14.65 -14.68
N PRO A 118 -4.45 -15.45 -13.88
CA PRO A 118 -5.01 -16.66 -14.43
C PRO A 118 -5.92 -16.19 -15.56
N GLY A 119 -5.45 -16.43 -16.79
CA GLY A 119 -6.20 -16.23 -18.02
C GLY A 119 -7.47 -17.04 -17.91
N HIS A 120 -8.49 -16.42 -17.33
CA HIS A 120 -9.84 -16.86 -17.51
C HIS A 120 -10.08 -16.67 -18.99
N TYR A 121 -10.22 -17.78 -19.71
CA TYR A 121 -11.11 -17.83 -20.85
C TYR A 121 -12.54 -17.55 -20.35
N ALA A 122 -12.76 -16.33 -19.87
CA ALA A 122 -14.05 -15.81 -19.50
C ALA A 122 -14.67 -15.35 -20.80
N SER A 123 -15.70 -16.07 -21.19
CA SER A 123 -16.73 -15.61 -22.11
C SER A 123 -16.96 -14.10 -21.95
N PRO A 124 -16.95 -13.31 -23.04
CA PRO A 124 -16.99 -11.84 -22.99
C PRO A 124 -18.20 -11.27 -22.23
N ALA A 125 -19.23 -12.08 -21.98
CA ALA A 125 -20.39 -11.70 -21.18
C ALA A 125 -20.13 -11.48 -19.67
N ARG A 126 -19.02 -11.98 -19.08
CA ARG A 126 -18.76 -11.83 -17.63
C ARG A 126 -17.91 -10.60 -17.28
N THR A 127 -17.04 -10.15 -18.18
CA THR A 127 -16.15 -9.00 -17.92
C THR A 127 -16.95 -7.69 -17.84
N GLU A 128 -17.96 -7.50 -18.68
CA GLU A 128 -18.84 -6.33 -18.63
C GLU A 128 -19.60 -6.21 -17.30
N ALA A 129 -20.04 -7.34 -16.72
CA ALA A 129 -20.73 -7.36 -15.44
C ALA A 129 -19.82 -7.01 -14.25
N THR A 130 -18.54 -7.37 -14.30
CA THR A 130 -17.57 -7.06 -13.24
C THR A 130 -17.11 -5.60 -13.30
N THR A 131 -16.88 -5.03 -14.49
CA THR A 131 -16.59 -3.59 -14.63
C THR A 131 -17.81 -2.71 -14.32
N ALA A 132 -19.02 -3.12 -14.71
CA ALA A 132 -20.25 -2.41 -14.35
C ALA A 132 -20.54 -2.47 -12.83
N SER A 133 -20.20 -3.59 -12.17
CA SER A 133 -20.31 -3.73 -10.71
C SER A 133 -19.31 -2.85 -9.96
N ALA A 134 -18.09 -2.67 -10.47
CA ALA A 134 -17.11 -1.75 -9.91
C ALA A 134 -17.58 -0.30 -10.04
N GLN A 135 -18.24 0.07 -11.15
CA GLN A 135 -18.79 1.42 -11.34
C GLN A 135 -19.95 1.77 -10.40
N LYS A 136 -20.77 0.79 -9.97
CA LYS A 136 -21.87 0.99 -9.01
C LYS A 136 -21.50 0.52 -7.60
N SER A 137 -20.40 1.04 -7.09
CA SER A 137 -19.91 0.68 -5.76
C SER A 137 -19.34 1.87 -5.00
N ILE A 138 -19.54 1.88 -3.69
CA ILE A 138 -19.18 2.97 -2.80
C ILE A 138 -18.59 2.45 -1.48
N ALA A 139 -17.59 3.15 -0.95
CA ALA A 139 -17.19 3.02 0.45
C ALA A 139 -17.36 4.37 1.16
N VAL A 140 -17.99 4.36 2.34
CA VAL A 140 -18.08 5.55 3.19
C VAL A 140 -16.88 5.56 4.12
N LEU A 141 -15.97 6.51 3.92
CA LEU A 141 -14.85 6.73 4.82
C LEU A 141 -15.33 7.46 6.08
N PRO A 142 -14.63 7.28 7.23
CA PRO A 142 -14.94 8.06 8.42
C PRO A 142 -14.90 9.56 8.13
N LEU A 143 -16.01 10.23 8.44
CA LEU A 143 -16.10 11.68 8.38
C LEU A 143 -15.13 12.28 9.40
N LEU A 144 -14.36 13.28 8.98
CA LEU A 144 -13.37 13.91 9.85
C LEU A 144 -14.05 14.87 10.82
N ASN A 145 -13.67 14.81 12.08
CA ASN A 145 -14.07 15.79 13.08
C ASN A 145 -13.20 17.05 12.97
N GLU A 146 -13.77 18.14 12.48
CA GLU A 146 -13.14 19.46 12.37
C GLU A 146 -13.62 20.43 13.46
N SER A 147 -14.29 19.92 14.50
CA SER A 147 -14.76 20.73 15.64
C SER A 147 -13.61 21.11 16.57
N GLY A 148 -12.49 20.37 16.53
CA GLY A 148 -11.32 20.56 17.40
C GLY A 148 -11.44 19.90 18.79
N ASP A 149 -12.62 19.41 19.17
CA ASP A 149 -12.83 18.61 20.38
C ASP A 149 -12.93 17.12 20.04
N PRO A 150 -11.99 16.25 20.49
CA PRO A 150 -12.07 14.80 20.32
C PRO A 150 -13.33 14.17 20.92
N LYS A 151 -14.02 14.85 21.84
CA LYS A 151 -15.29 14.37 22.38
C LYS A 151 -16.42 14.37 21.36
N ASP A 152 -16.30 15.08 20.24
CA ASP A 152 -17.32 15.10 19.19
C ASP A 152 -17.08 14.03 18.11
N GLU A 153 -16.01 13.25 18.21
CA GLU A 153 -15.64 12.18 17.27
C GLU A 153 -16.73 11.12 17.12
N TYR A 154 -17.44 10.80 18.21
CA TYR A 154 -18.52 9.81 18.17
C TYR A 154 -19.65 10.24 17.23
N PHE A 155 -19.87 11.55 17.05
CA PHE A 155 -20.92 12.04 16.18
C PHE A 155 -20.55 11.88 14.70
N SER A 156 -19.31 12.17 14.33
CA SER A 156 -18.83 11.98 12.95
C SER A 156 -18.70 10.50 12.59
N ASP A 157 -18.23 9.66 13.53
CA ASP A 157 -18.20 8.20 13.36
C ASP A 157 -19.63 7.63 13.26
N GLY A 158 -20.54 8.05 14.14
CA GLY A 158 -21.94 7.61 14.12
C GLY A 158 -22.67 8.04 12.84
N LEU A 159 -22.40 9.25 12.35
CA LEU A 159 -22.96 9.70 11.07
C LEU A 159 -22.41 8.89 9.89
N SER A 160 -21.13 8.52 9.92
CA SER A 160 -20.52 7.63 8.91
C SER A 160 -21.19 6.25 8.90
N GLU A 161 -21.51 5.70 10.07
CA GLU A 161 -22.25 4.45 10.18
C GLU A 161 -23.67 4.55 9.64
N GLU A 162 -24.38 5.62 9.98
CA GLU A 162 -25.74 5.86 9.49
C GLU A 162 -25.77 6.03 7.96
N LEU A 163 -24.76 6.69 7.39
CA LEU A 163 -24.57 6.79 5.94
C LEU A 163 -24.36 5.43 5.28
N ILE A 164 -23.53 4.57 5.87
CA ILE A 164 -23.34 3.19 5.38
C ILE A 164 -24.67 2.44 5.40
N ALA A 165 -25.41 2.53 6.51
CA ALA A 165 -26.70 1.85 6.68
C ALA A 165 -27.73 2.32 5.65
N ALA A 166 -27.86 3.63 5.45
CA ALA A 166 -28.80 4.23 4.49
C ALA A 166 -28.45 3.86 3.04
N LEU A 167 -27.18 3.93 2.66
CA LEU A 167 -26.72 3.56 1.32
C LEU A 167 -26.86 2.07 1.05
N ALA A 168 -26.65 1.21 2.05
CA ALA A 168 -26.78 -0.24 1.92
C ALA A 168 -28.23 -0.70 1.63
N GLN A 169 -29.23 0.15 1.85
CA GLN A 169 -30.62 -0.12 1.44
C GLN A 169 -30.85 -0.03 -0.08
N ILE A 170 -29.91 0.57 -0.82
CA ILE A 170 -30.00 0.72 -2.28
C ILE A 170 -29.52 -0.59 -2.93
N ARG A 171 -30.47 -1.39 -3.44
CA ARG A 171 -30.20 -2.75 -3.95
C ARG A 171 -29.19 -2.80 -5.10
N GLU A 172 -29.18 -1.78 -5.96
CA GLU A 172 -28.27 -1.72 -7.11
C GLU A 172 -26.86 -1.18 -6.77
N LEU A 173 -26.60 -0.85 -5.50
CA LEU A 173 -25.36 -0.23 -5.05
C LEU A 173 -24.57 -1.18 -4.14
N LYS A 174 -23.35 -1.53 -4.54
CA LYS A 174 -22.43 -2.27 -3.67
C LYS A 174 -21.85 -1.31 -2.62
N VAL A 175 -22.12 -1.56 -1.34
CA VAL A 175 -21.61 -0.75 -0.23
C VAL A 175 -20.60 -1.52 0.60
N ILE A 176 -19.46 -0.91 0.90
CA ILE A 176 -18.44 -1.48 1.79
C ILE A 176 -18.78 -1.19 3.23
N GLY A 177 -18.75 -2.24 4.06
CA GLY A 177 -19.10 -2.17 5.47
C GLY A 177 -18.08 -1.44 6.34
N ARG A 178 -18.55 -1.00 7.50
CA ARG A 178 -17.82 -0.22 8.50
C ARG A 178 -16.42 -0.74 8.81
N SER A 179 -16.28 -2.03 9.13
CA SER A 179 -15.01 -2.63 9.56
C SER A 179 -13.89 -2.51 8.53
N SER A 180 -14.24 -2.44 7.24
CA SER A 180 -13.28 -2.27 6.15
C SER A 180 -12.97 -0.80 5.92
N SER A 181 -14.00 0.06 5.85
CA SER A 181 -13.82 1.49 5.57
C SER A 181 -13.12 2.23 6.72
N PHE A 182 -13.39 1.87 7.97
CA PHE A 182 -12.83 2.56 9.13
C PHE A 182 -11.32 2.35 9.31
N ARG A 183 -10.72 1.41 8.58
CA ARG A 183 -9.26 1.24 8.53
C ARG A 183 -8.54 2.44 7.89
N PHE A 184 -9.27 3.26 7.14
CA PHE A 184 -8.75 4.42 6.42
C PHE A 184 -9.07 5.75 7.12
N LYS A 185 -9.39 5.73 8.41
CA LYS A 185 -9.77 6.93 9.19
C LYS A 185 -8.75 8.06 9.10
N GLU A 186 -7.46 7.73 9.13
CA GLU A 186 -6.37 8.72 9.08
C GLU A 186 -6.05 9.21 7.66
N ARG A 187 -6.74 8.68 6.63
CA ARG A 187 -6.58 9.04 5.20
C ARG A 187 -5.13 9.20 4.73
N LYS A 188 -4.25 8.32 5.20
CA LYS A 188 -2.81 8.31 4.85
C LYS A 188 -2.51 7.87 3.41
N GLU A 189 -3.55 7.53 2.65
CA GLU A 189 -3.46 6.92 1.33
C GLU A 189 -4.30 7.72 0.34
N GLU A 190 -3.87 7.76 -0.92
CA GLU A 190 -4.62 8.41 -1.99
C GLU A 190 -5.93 7.66 -2.30
N PRO A 191 -6.98 8.36 -2.76
CA PRO A 191 -8.28 7.77 -3.11
C PRO A 191 -8.18 6.52 -3.98
N LYS A 192 -7.27 6.51 -4.96
CA LYS A 192 -7.02 5.37 -5.85
C LYS A 192 -6.60 4.12 -5.11
N THR A 193 -5.66 4.26 -4.19
CA THR A 193 -5.17 3.12 -3.39
C THR A 193 -6.27 2.59 -2.47
N ILE A 194 -7.05 3.50 -1.87
CA ILE A 194 -8.18 3.13 -1.01
C ILE A 194 -9.25 2.37 -1.82
N GLY A 195 -9.62 2.89 -2.99
CA GLY A 195 -10.59 2.28 -3.90
C GLY A 195 -10.17 0.89 -4.36
N GLU A 196 -8.89 0.72 -4.73
CA GLU A 196 -8.32 -0.58 -5.11
C GLU A 196 -8.36 -1.57 -3.94
N LYS A 197 -7.95 -1.16 -2.73
CA LYS A 197 -7.97 -2.00 -1.53
C LYS A 197 -9.37 -2.42 -1.10
N LEU A 198 -10.36 -1.55 -1.27
CA LEU A 198 -11.76 -1.80 -0.93
C LEU A 198 -12.56 -2.43 -2.08
N GLY A 199 -12.01 -2.42 -3.31
CA GLY A 199 -12.68 -2.88 -4.51
C GLY A 199 -13.93 -2.04 -4.83
N VAL A 200 -13.81 -0.71 -4.76
CA VAL A 200 -14.89 0.24 -5.06
C VAL A 200 -14.50 1.28 -6.11
N GLY A 201 -15.48 1.76 -6.87
CA GLY A 201 -15.31 2.81 -7.86
C GLY A 201 -15.49 4.23 -7.29
N THR A 202 -16.19 4.38 -6.17
CA THR A 202 -16.40 5.69 -5.52
C THR A 202 -16.16 5.63 -4.02
N LEU A 203 -15.78 6.78 -3.45
CA LEU A 203 -15.62 6.97 -2.02
C LEU A 203 -16.53 8.12 -1.58
N LEU A 204 -17.27 7.94 -0.49
CA LEU A 204 -17.95 9.03 0.20
C LEU A 204 -17.07 9.45 1.37
N GLU A 205 -16.67 10.71 1.37
CA GLU A 205 -15.91 11.31 2.43
C GLU A 205 -16.50 12.67 2.85
N GLY A 206 -15.86 13.32 3.80
CA GLY A 206 -16.34 14.60 4.28
C GLY A 206 -15.85 14.97 5.67
N THR A 207 -16.40 16.07 6.17
CA THR A 207 -16.05 16.65 7.46
C THR A 207 -17.28 17.06 8.25
N VAL A 208 -17.13 17.09 9.56
CA VAL A 208 -18.17 17.45 10.52
C VAL A 208 -17.58 18.46 11.49
N ARG A 209 -18.25 19.61 11.59
CA ARG A 209 -17.87 20.67 12.51
C ARG A 209 -19.07 21.07 13.36
N LYS A 210 -18.95 20.86 14.67
CA LYS A 210 -19.94 21.21 15.67
C LYS A 210 -19.54 22.50 16.38
N GLN A 211 -20.53 23.34 16.65
CA GLN A 211 -20.37 24.57 17.41
C GLN A 211 -21.62 24.81 18.26
N GLY A 212 -21.52 24.52 19.57
CA GLY A 212 -22.67 24.51 20.47
C GLY A 212 -23.72 23.51 19.96
N ASP A 213 -24.94 24.01 19.75
CA ASP A 213 -26.08 23.20 19.27
C ASP A 213 -26.23 23.23 17.75
N ARG A 214 -25.19 23.64 17.00
CA ARG A 214 -25.21 23.61 15.53
C ARG A 214 -24.13 22.72 14.99
N VAL A 215 -24.42 22.06 13.88
CA VAL A 215 -23.48 21.23 13.15
C VAL A 215 -23.51 21.57 11.67
N ARG A 216 -22.30 21.66 11.11
CA ARG A 216 -22.07 21.73 9.68
C ARG A 216 -21.43 20.42 9.23
N ILE A 217 -22.03 19.79 8.23
CA ILE A 217 -21.53 18.58 7.61
C ILE A 217 -21.24 18.91 6.15
N VAL A 218 -20.05 18.58 5.68
CA VAL A 218 -19.72 18.55 4.26
C VAL A 218 -19.57 17.09 3.86
N ALA A 219 -20.28 16.66 2.83
CA ALA A 219 -20.22 15.31 2.29
C ALA A 219 -19.88 15.37 0.81
N GLU A 220 -18.91 14.54 0.40
CA GLU A 220 -18.28 14.59 -0.91
C GLU A 220 -18.19 13.16 -1.46
N LEU A 221 -18.71 12.95 -2.67
CA LEU A 221 -18.54 11.72 -3.42
C LEU A 221 -17.40 11.93 -4.41
N ILE A 222 -16.37 11.11 -4.31
CA ILE A 222 -15.22 11.16 -5.22
C ILE A 222 -15.12 9.87 -6.04
N ASN A 223 -14.64 10.00 -7.27
CA ASN A 223 -14.22 8.88 -8.08
C ASN A 223 -12.90 8.34 -7.52
N ALA A 224 -12.88 7.06 -7.17
CA ALA A 224 -11.70 6.47 -6.57
C ALA A 224 -10.52 6.42 -7.55
N ALA A 225 -10.75 6.24 -8.85
CA ALA A 225 -9.68 6.01 -9.82
C ALA A 225 -8.78 7.23 -10.06
N ASP A 226 -9.36 8.43 -10.03
CA ASP A 226 -8.69 9.70 -10.38
C ASP A 226 -8.83 10.77 -9.29
N GLY A 227 -9.59 10.51 -8.22
CA GLY A 227 -9.82 11.45 -7.12
C GLY A 227 -10.75 12.61 -7.46
N ILE A 228 -11.44 12.57 -8.61
CA ILE A 228 -12.32 13.66 -9.05
C ILE A 228 -13.59 13.69 -8.19
N GLU A 229 -13.95 14.88 -7.70
CA GLU A 229 -15.23 15.11 -7.04
C GLU A 229 -16.40 14.97 -8.03
N LEU A 230 -17.30 14.04 -7.73
CA LEU A 230 -18.50 13.75 -8.51
C LEU A 230 -19.74 14.49 -7.97
N TRP A 231 -19.75 14.76 -6.67
CA TRP A 231 -20.85 15.44 -5.98
C TRP A 231 -20.38 15.94 -4.63
N THR A 232 -20.82 17.13 -4.24
CA THR A 232 -20.62 17.65 -2.88
C THR A 232 -21.88 18.33 -2.37
N ARG A 233 -22.13 18.22 -1.07
CA ARG A 233 -23.22 18.93 -0.41
C ARG A 233 -22.88 19.29 1.02
N THR A 234 -23.32 20.48 1.40
CA THR A 234 -23.21 20.99 2.76
C THR A 234 -24.57 20.95 3.45
N PHE A 235 -24.58 20.50 4.70
CA PHE A 235 -25.75 20.48 5.57
C PHE A 235 -25.46 21.30 6.82
N ASP A 236 -26.34 22.25 7.11
CA ASP A 236 -26.34 22.99 8.37
C ASP A 236 -27.59 22.58 9.17
N ARG A 237 -27.40 22.08 10.39
CA ARG A 237 -28.47 21.56 11.26
C ARG A 237 -28.30 21.99 12.71
N GLU A 238 -29.42 22.06 13.41
CA GLU A 238 -29.45 22.24 14.87
C GLU A 238 -29.50 20.86 15.54
N LEU A 239 -28.62 20.63 16.51
CA LEU A 239 -28.39 19.37 17.23
C LEU A 239 -29.37 19.19 18.41
N LYS A 240 -30.68 19.28 18.14
CA LYS A 240 -31.71 19.03 19.18
C LYS A 240 -31.85 17.55 19.50
N ASP A 241 -31.91 16.73 18.45
CA ASP A 241 -31.93 15.27 18.52
C ASP A 241 -30.85 14.74 17.59
N ILE A 242 -29.78 14.25 18.19
CA ILE A 242 -28.58 13.82 17.49
C ILE A 242 -28.86 12.65 16.54
N PHE A 243 -29.72 11.73 16.92
CA PHE A 243 -30.04 10.54 16.13
C PHE A 243 -30.98 10.90 14.98
N ALA A 244 -31.97 11.75 15.24
CA ALA A 244 -32.87 12.22 14.18
C ALA A 244 -32.11 13.00 13.10
N VAL A 245 -31.17 13.88 13.51
CA VAL A 245 -30.32 14.64 12.59
C VAL A 245 -29.43 13.70 11.76
N GLN A 246 -28.84 12.67 12.36
CA GLN A 246 -28.02 11.70 11.64
C GLN A 246 -28.84 10.93 10.58
N GLN A 247 -30.02 10.44 10.96
CA GLN A 247 -30.92 9.71 10.06
C GLN A 247 -31.41 10.60 8.90
N GLU A 248 -31.79 11.85 9.19
CA GLU A 248 -32.23 12.80 8.16
C GLU A 248 -31.12 13.07 7.15
N ILE A 249 -29.91 13.36 7.62
CA ILE A 249 -28.75 13.63 6.74
C ILE A 249 -28.43 12.39 5.92
N ALA A 250 -28.37 11.21 6.54
CA ALA A 250 -28.04 9.97 5.85
C ALA A 250 -29.05 9.64 4.75
N ALA A 251 -30.35 9.80 5.03
CA ALA A 251 -31.41 9.63 4.04
C ALA A 251 -31.29 10.64 2.89
N ALA A 252 -31.00 11.91 3.20
CA ALA A 252 -30.82 12.95 2.19
C ALA A 252 -29.60 12.70 1.29
N VAL A 253 -28.49 12.23 1.86
CA VAL A 253 -27.29 11.84 1.10
C VAL A 253 -27.61 10.62 0.24
N ALA A 254 -28.16 9.54 0.81
CA ALA A 254 -28.51 8.34 0.06
C ALA A 254 -29.45 8.63 -1.12
N SER A 255 -30.47 9.48 -0.92
CA SER A 255 -31.35 9.92 -2.00
C SER A 255 -30.62 10.72 -3.09
N SER A 256 -29.70 11.60 -2.71
CA SER A 256 -28.93 12.42 -3.66
C SER A 256 -27.98 11.54 -4.47
N LEU A 257 -27.25 10.64 -3.79
CA LEU A 257 -26.28 9.74 -4.43
C LEU A 257 -26.94 8.68 -5.29
N LYS A 258 -28.16 8.23 -4.96
CA LYS A 258 -28.92 7.32 -5.82
C LYS A 258 -29.09 7.90 -7.23
N ALA A 259 -29.40 9.19 -7.34
CA ALA A 259 -29.54 9.86 -8.62
C ALA A 259 -28.20 9.97 -9.37
N THR A 260 -27.13 10.36 -8.66
CA THR A 260 -25.78 10.51 -9.23
C THR A 260 -25.16 9.18 -9.69
N LEU A 261 -25.28 8.12 -8.88
CA LEU A 261 -24.59 6.83 -9.11
C LEU A 261 -25.37 5.87 -10.00
N LEU A 262 -26.70 5.89 -9.97
CA LEU A 262 -27.52 4.96 -10.74
C LEU A 262 -28.09 5.57 -12.02
N GLY A 263 -28.15 6.90 -12.09
CA GLY A 263 -28.62 7.65 -13.25
C GLY A 263 -30.12 7.50 -13.50
N ALA A 264 -30.82 8.63 -13.57
CA ALA A 264 -31.80 8.80 -14.64
C ALA A 264 -30.99 9.20 -15.89
N ASP A 265 -30.90 8.30 -16.87
CA ASP A 265 -30.26 8.44 -18.19
C ASP A 265 -28.79 8.92 -18.27
N GLN A 266 -27.91 7.96 -18.59
CA GLN A 266 -26.51 8.13 -18.98
C GLN A 266 -26.34 8.97 -20.27
N ARG A 267 -26.40 10.31 -20.17
CA ARG A 267 -25.95 11.19 -21.27
C ARG A 267 -24.79 12.14 -20.93
N SER A 268 -24.30 12.17 -19.70
CA SER A 268 -23.39 13.27 -19.29
C SER A 268 -21.94 12.93 -18.97
N SER A 269 -21.47 11.68 -19.07
CA SER A 269 -20.07 11.35 -18.72
C SER A 269 -19.28 10.59 -19.80
N ALA A 270 -19.84 10.45 -20.99
CA ALA A 270 -19.11 10.00 -22.17
C ALA A 270 -18.84 11.17 -23.12
N ASN A 271 -18.27 12.27 -22.61
CA ASN A 271 -17.58 13.18 -23.51
C ASN A 271 -16.13 12.70 -23.56
N PRO A 272 -15.68 12.05 -24.65
CA PRO A 272 -14.29 11.62 -24.74
C PRO A 272 -13.40 12.84 -24.50
N ALA A 273 -12.37 12.70 -23.66
CA ALA A 273 -11.32 13.69 -23.54
C ALA A 273 -10.92 14.14 -24.94
N THR A 274 -10.86 15.46 -25.13
CA THR A 274 -10.50 16.05 -26.43
C THR A 274 -9.23 15.38 -26.95
N LYS A 275 -9.21 15.02 -28.23
CA LYS A 275 -8.03 14.45 -28.89
C LYS A 275 -6.92 15.48 -29.12
N ASP A 276 -7.24 16.74 -28.85
CA ASP A 276 -6.31 17.85 -28.91
C ASP A 276 -5.50 17.91 -27.61
N THR A 277 -4.20 17.61 -27.73
CA THR A 277 -3.27 17.61 -26.61
C THR A 277 -3.12 18.99 -25.99
N GLU A 278 -3.26 20.06 -26.77
CA GLU A 278 -3.12 21.44 -26.28
C GLU A 278 -4.34 21.86 -25.45
N ALA A 279 -5.53 21.45 -25.86
CA ALA A 279 -6.75 21.66 -25.08
C ALA A 279 -6.78 20.81 -23.79
N HIS A 280 -6.16 19.62 -23.81
CA HIS A 280 -5.98 18.83 -22.59
C HIS A 280 -4.96 19.46 -21.65
N ASP A 281 -3.83 19.96 -22.18
CA ASP A 281 -2.81 20.61 -21.38
C ASP A 281 -3.34 21.92 -20.77
N ALA A 282 -4.10 22.70 -21.53
CA ALA A 282 -4.80 23.90 -21.03
C ALA A 282 -5.83 23.56 -19.94
N TYR A 283 -6.57 22.45 -20.08
CA TYR A 283 -7.48 21.96 -19.03
C TYR A 283 -6.71 21.59 -17.75
N LEU A 284 -5.58 20.88 -17.88
CA LEU A 284 -4.73 20.53 -16.73
C LEU A 284 -4.12 21.77 -16.07
N LEU A 285 -3.70 22.76 -16.87
CA LEU A 285 -3.16 24.02 -16.36
C LEU A 285 -4.22 24.84 -15.63
N GLY A 286 -5.42 24.95 -16.20
CA GLY A 286 -6.56 25.64 -15.58
C GLY A 286 -6.96 24.98 -14.26
N HIS A 287 -6.98 23.64 -14.25
CA HIS A 287 -7.23 22.86 -13.04
C HIS A 287 -6.13 23.07 -11.99
N TYR A 288 -4.85 23.07 -12.39
CA TYR A 288 -3.71 23.34 -11.49
C TYR A 288 -3.80 24.74 -10.82
N TYR A 289 -4.17 25.76 -11.58
CA TYR A 289 -4.33 27.12 -11.04
C TYR A 289 -5.58 27.28 -10.16
N PHE A 290 -6.68 26.60 -10.50
CA PHE A 290 -7.91 26.60 -9.70
C PHE A 290 -7.69 26.05 -8.27
N HIS A 291 -6.91 24.97 -8.13
CA HIS A 291 -6.63 24.34 -6.83
C HIS A 291 -5.72 25.15 -5.91
N ARG A 292 -5.03 26.17 -6.43
CA ARG A 292 -4.06 26.96 -5.65
C ARG A 292 -4.67 28.14 -4.88
N ARG A 293 -6.00 28.33 -4.96
CA ARG A 293 -6.85 29.29 -4.19
C ARG A 293 -6.21 30.67 -3.91
N ASN A 294 -5.51 31.25 -4.89
CA ASN A 294 -5.04 32.64 -4.81
C ASN A 294 -5.72 33.49 -5.90
N LEU A 295 -5.90 34.79 -5.62
CA LEU A 295 -6.73 35.68 -6.43
C LEU A 295 -6.16 35.94 -7.84
N GLU A 296 -4.84 35.82 -8.01
CA GLU A 296 -4.17 36.00 -9.30
C GLU A 296 -4.31 34.77 -10.22
N ASP A 297 -4.32 33.57 -9.65
CA ASP A 297 -4.41 32.32 -10.40
C ASP A 297 -5.83 32.03 -10.91
N TYR A 298 -6.89 32.58 -10.27
CA TYR A 298 -8.25 32.49 -10.81
C TYR A 298 -8.42 33.15 -12.18
N ARG A 299 -7.62 34.18 -12.51
CA ARG A 299 -7.64 34.80 -13.84
C ARG A 299 -6.91 33.98 -14.90
N LYS A 300 -6.03 33.06 -14.50
CA LYS A 300 -5.29 32.15 -15.38
C LYS A 300 -6.00 30.81 -15.57
N ALA A 301 -7.04 30.54 -14.78
CA ALA A 301 -7.82 29.31 -14.83
C ALA A 301 -8.92 29.30 -15.91
N VAL A 302 -9.04 30.38 -16.71
CA VAL A 302 -10.02 30.55 -17.80
C VAL A 302 -9.31 30.49 -19.14
#